data_AF-A0A822YGK6-F1
#
_entry.id   AF-A0A822YGK6-F1
#
_cell.length_a   1.000
_cell.length_b   1.000
_cell.length_c   1.000
_cell.angle_alpha   90.00
_cell.angle_beta   90.00
_cell.angle_gamma   90.00
#
_symmetry.space_group_name_H-M   'P 1'
#
loop_
_entity.id
_entity.type
_entity.pdbx_description
1 polymer ?
#
loop_
_entity_poly.entity_id
_entity_poly.type
_entity_poly.pdbx_seq_one_letter_code
_entity_poly.pdbx_strand_id
1 'polypeptide(L)'
;MASFSMEDFVGNGVLKGLLPKLLEEGWDDVPTLKIMNSEDMDAINMTQQQKNALGRRSYLHDRALMQYGDKLEASGKSLSELLSTSSLVLSSQFGMKRGHIARFLDRTNPCGFLMPPSHALSARKRIITPSTVKVLMEKM
;
A
#
# COMPACT_ATOMS: atom_id res chain seq x y z
N MET A 1 16.48 -12.05 -3.76
CA MET A 1 16.24 -10.61 -3.54
C MET A 1 17.55 -9.91 -3.83
N ALA A 2 17.60 -8.95 -4.76
CA ALA A 2 18.74 -8.04 -4.79
C ALA A 2 18.69 -7.22 -3.48
N SER A 3 19.82 -7.03 -2.81
CA SER A 3 19.93 -6.06 -1.73
C SER A 3 19.65 -4.68 -2.32
N PHE A 4 18.60 -4.01 -1.85
CA PHE A 4 18.34 -2.61 -2.21
C PHE A 4 19.26 -1.72 -1.38
N SER A 5 19.96 -0.79 -2.03
CA SER A 5 20.62 0.33 -1.33
C SER A 5 19.57 1.30 -0.79
N MET A 6 19.95 2.15 0.17
CA MET A 6 19.06 3.18 0.67
C MET A 6 18.69 4.19 -0.41
N GLU A 7 19.65 4.54 -1.27
CA GLU A 7 19.47 5.44 -2.40
C GLU A 7 18.46 4.89 -3.41
N ASP A 8 18.57 3.60 -3.75
CA ASP A 8 17.65 2.94 -4.68
C ASP A 8 16.24 2.79 -4.06
N PHE A 9 16.17 2.55 -2.75
CA PHE A 9 14.89 2.41 -2.06
C PHE A 9 14.15 3.75 -1.99
N VAL A 10 14.85 4.78 -1.53
CA VAL A 10 14.34 6.16 -1.40
C VAL A 10 14.01 6.76 -2.77
N GLY A 11 14.82 6.50 -3.78
CA GLY A 11 14.64 7.01 -5.14
C GLY A 11 14.85 8.52 -5.26
N ASN A 12 14.23 9.15 -6.25
CA ASN A 12 14.45 10.57 -6.57
C ASN A 12 13.36 11.52 -6.07
N GLY A 13 12.47 11.03 -5.21
CA GLY A 13 11.34 11.79 -4.69
C GLY A 13 11.62 12.56 -3.40
N VAL A 14 10.56 12.81 -2.62
CA VAL A 14 10.62 13.60 -1.38
C VAL A 14 11.42 12.93 -0.27
N LEU A 15 11.57 11.61 -0.34
CA LEU A 15 12.41 10.87 0.59
C LEU A 15 13.91 11.14 0.37
N LYS A 16 14.33 11.54 -0.84
CA LYS A 16 15.75 11.82 -1.15
C LYS A 16 16.30 12.96 -0.30
N GLY A 17 15.51 14.00 -0.09
CA GLY A 17 15.88 15.11 0.80
C GLY A 17 15.90 14.73 2.28
N LEU A 18 15.23 13.64 2.66
CA LEU A 18 15.20 13.15 4.04
C LEU A 18 16.32 12.14 4.33
N LEU A 19 16.93 11.56 3.29
CA LEU A 19 17.96 10.52 3.43
C LEU A 19 19.08 10.88 4.42
N PRO A 20 19.69 12.09 4.40
CA PRO A 20 20.74 12.43 5.36
C PRO A 20 20.28 12.32 6.83
N LYS A 21 19.05 12.76 7.12
CA LYS A 21 18.47 12.70 8.46
C LYS A 21 18.17 11.25 8.89
N LEU A 22 17.70 10.42 7.96
CA LEU A 22 17.48 9.00 8.21
C LEU A 22 18.80 8.32 8.63
N LEU A 23 19.89 8.60 7.90
CA LEU A 23 21.20 8.03 8.21
C LEU A 23 21.76 8.54 9.55
N GLU A 24 21.61 9.82 9.87
CA GLU A 24 22.05 10.39 11.15
C GLU A 24 21.33 9.76 12.36
N GLU A 25 20.05 9.46 12.20
CA GLU A 25 19.20 8.83 13.22
C GLU A 25 19.30 7.29 13.23
N GLY A 26 20.18 6.70 12.41
CA GLY A 26 20.42 5.25 12.39
C GLY A 26 19.40 4.42 11.59
N TRP A 27 18.61 5.04 10.72
CA TRP A 27 17.72 4.36 9.76
C TRP A 27 18.46 4.13 8.44
N ASP A 28 19.50 3.30 8.49
CA ASP A 28 20.51 3.13 7.43
C ASP A 28 20.33 1.88 6.57
N ASP A 29 19.35 1.03 6.87
CA ASP A 29 18.97 -0.10 6.04
C ASP A 29 17.46 -0.20 5.76
N VAL A 30 17.12 -0.82 4.63
CA VAL A 30 15.73 -0.95 4.16
C VAL A 30 14.85 -1.75 5.12
N PRO A 31 15.24 -2.95 5.61
CA PRO A 31 14.48 -3.67 6.64
C PRO A 31 14.12 -2.79 7.86
N THR A 32 15.08 -2.06 8.42
CA THR A 32 14.88 -1.19 9.58
C THR A 32 13.94 -0.03 9.25
N LEU A 33 14.12 0.62 8.10
CA LEU A 33 13.24 1.71 7.66
C LEU A 33 11.79 1.24 7.45
N LYS A 34 11.57 -0.02 7.04
CA LYS A 34 10.23 -0.58 6.83
C LYS A 34 9.46 -0.89 8.10
N ILE A 35 10.15 -1.06 9.25
CA ILE A 35 9.50 -1.28 10.55
C ILE A 35 9.26 0.02 11.32
N MET A 36 9.72 1.16 10.78
CA MET A 36 9.47 2.50 11.33
C MET A 36 7.97 2.72 11.50
N ASN A 37 7.54 2.99 12.73
CA ASN A 37 6.15 3.20 13.07
C ASN A 37 5.80 4.71 13.00
N SER A 38 4.54 5.07 13.30
CA SER A 38 4.11 6.48 13.25
C SER A 38 4.83 7.37 14.26
N GLU A 39 5.13 6.86 15.45
CA GLU A 39 5.82 7.58 16.52
C GLU A 39 7.27 7.88 16.12
N ASP A 40 7.95 6.90 15.51
CA ASP A 40 9.30 7.09 14.96
C ASP A 40 9.31 8.17 13.86
N MET A 41 8.32 8.12 12.95
CA MET A 41 8.19 9.12 11.88
C MET A 41 7.93 10.53 12.45
N ASP A 42 7.16 10.64 13.54
CA ASP A 42 6.89 11.90 14.23
C ASP A 42 8.14 12.41 14.95
N ALA A 43 8.92 11.54 15.59
CA ALA A 43 10.17 11.90 16.27
C ALA A 43 11.17 12.59 15.32
N ILE A 44 11.31 12.07 14.08
CA ILE A 44 12.15 12.69 13.06
C ILE A 44 11.43 13.78 12.24
N ASN A 45 10.25 14.22 12.66
CA ASN A 45 9.47 15.29 12.03
C ASN A 45 9.16 15.06 10.54
N MET A 46 8.81 13.82 10.17
CA MET A 46 8.38 13.54 8.80
C MET A 46 7.09 14.28 8.45
N THR A 47 7.11 14.92 7.28
CA THR A 47 5.88 15.46 6.67
C THR A 47 4.95 14.33 6.24
N GLN A 48 3.64 14.60 6.14
CA GLN A 48 2.69 13.60 5.65
C GLN A 48 3.04 13.06 4.25
N GLN A 49 3.65 13.90 3.40
CA GLN A 49 4.09 13.49 2.07
C GLN A 49 5.25 12.47 2.13
N GLN A 50 6.20 12.65 3.05
CA GLN A 50 7.27 11.69 3.31
C GLN A 50 6.73 10.39 3.90
N LYS A 51 5.81 10.44 4.86
CA LYS A 51 5.15 9.24 5.41
C LYS A 51 4.44 8.45 4.32
N ASN A 52 3.67 9.13 3.47
CA ASN A 52 3.00 8.51 2.33
C ASN A 52 3.99 7.92 1.31
N ALA A 53 5.09 8.62 1.04
CA ALA A 53 6.14 8.13 0.17
C ALA A 53 6.81 6.86 0.74
N LEU A 54 7.14 6.85 2.03
CA LEU A 54 7.73 5.69 2.71
C LEU A 54 6.80 4.48 2.65
N GLY A 55 5.51 4.67 2.98
CA GLY A 55 4.51 3.59 2.85
C GLY A 55 4.40 3.05 1.42
N ARG A 56 4.45 3.92 0.40
CA ARG A 56 4.49 3.49 -1.01
C ARG A 56 5.76 2.71 -1.35
N ARG A 57 6.94 3.15 -0.92
CA ARG A 57 8.22 2.45 -1.17
C ARG A 57 8.22 1.06 -0.54
N SER A 58 7.82 0.97 0.71
CA SER A 58 7.68 -0.30 1.43
C SER A 58 6.75 -1.27 0.69
N TYR A 59 5.59 -0.78 0.23
CA TYR A 59 4.62 -1.58 -0.52
C TYR A 59 5.15 -2.10 -1.86
N LEU A 60 5.86 -1.25 -2.61
CA LEU A 60 6.42 -1.60 -3.91
C LEU A 60 7.60 -2.56 -3.76
N HIS A 61 8.43 -2.36 -2.74
CA HIS A 61 9.57 -3.23 -2.44
C HIS A 61 9.10 -4.67 -2.18
N ASP A 62 8.09 -4.85 -1.34
CA ASP A 62 7.56 -6.18 -0.97
C ASP A 62 6.92 -6.93 -2.14
N ARG A 63 6.67 -6.23 -3.25
CA ARG A 63 6.03 -6.79 -4.46
C ARG A 63 6.95 -6.82 -5.67
N ALA A 64 8.23 -6.46 -5.50
CA ALA A 64 9.19 -6.30 -6.58
C ALA A 64 8.67 -5.35 -7.69
N LEU A 65 8.20 -4.17 -7.27
CA LEU A 65 7.59 -3.13 -8.11
C LEU A 65 8.30 -1.77 -8.00
N MET A 66 9.51 -1.73 -7.45
CA MET A 66 10.28 -0.50 -7.19
C MET A 66 10.51 0.36 -8.44
N GLN A 67 10.52 -0.25 -9.64
CA GLN A 67 10.60 0.49 -10.91
C GLN A 67 9.47 1.51 -11.13
N TYR A 68 8.38 1.45 -10.36
CA TYR A 68 7.27 2.40 -10.43
C TYR A 68 7.31 3.49 -9.35
N GLY A 69 8.27 3.42 -8.42
CA GLY A 69 8.33 4.25 -7.21
C GLY A 69 8.27 5.74 -7.50
N ASP A 70 9.23 6.25 -8.26
CA ASP A 70 9.33 7.68 -8.59
C ASP A 70 8.06 8.19 -9.29
N LYS A 71 7.50 7.38 -10.21
CA LYS A 71 6.33 7.78 -11.00
C LYS A 71 5.04 7.80 -10.18
N LEU A 72 4.86 6.83 -9.28
CA LEU A 72 3.71 6.81 -8.36
C LEU A 72 3.81 7.92 -7.33
N GLU A 73 5.02 8.20 -6.86
CA GLU A 73 5.30 9.28 -5.91
C GLU A 73 5.01 10.66 -6.51
N ALA A 74 5.45 10.90 -7.76
CA ALA A 74 5.19 12.14 -8.50
C ALA A 74 3.70 12.41 -8.74
N SER A 75 2.84 11.39 -8.68
CA SER A 75 1.39 11.58 -8.81
C SER A 75 0.73 12.22 -7.60
N GLY A 76 1.43 12.31 -6.46
CA GLY A 76 0.89 12.85 -5.20
C GLY A 76 -0.14 11.97 -4.50
N LYS A 77 -0.76 11.00 -5.20
CA LYS A 77 -1.81 10.12 -4.68
C LYS A 77 -1.32 9.20 -3.56
N SER A 78 -2.07 9.11 -2.48
CA SER A 78 -1.83 8.14 -1.41
C SER A 78 -1.88 6.69 -1.94
N LEU A 79 -1.30 5.76 -1.19
CA LEU A 79 -1.33 4.34 -1.55
C LEU A 79 -2.77 3.82 -1.70
N SER A 80 -3.69 4.25 -0.83
CA SER A 80 -5.10 3.85 -0.87
C SER A 80 -5.80 4.31 -2.16
N GLU A 81 -5.54 5.53 -2.61
CA GLU A 81 -6.07 6.06 -3.87
C GLU A 81 -5.52 5.30 -5.08
N LEU A 82 -4.23 4.97 -5.07
CA LEU A 82 -3.60 4.17 -6.12
C LEU A 82 -4.18 2.74 -6.17
N LEU A 83 -4.42 2.12 -5.02
CA LEU A 83 -5.04 0.79 -4.92
C LEU A 83 -6.52 0.76 -5.30
N SER A 84 -7.18 1.92 -5.31
CA SER A 84 -8.57 2.08 -5.74
C SER A 84 -8.69 2.50 -7.21
N THR A 85 -7.56 2.73 -7.89
CA THR A 85 -7.50 3.17 -9.29
C THR A 85 -7.72 1.98 -10.25
N SER A 86 -8.31 2.24 -11.42
CA SER A 86 -8.55 1.19 -12.42
C SER A 86 -7.26 0.67 -13.06
N SER A 87 -7.26 -0.61 -13.46
CA SER A 87 -6.13 -1.21 -14.20
C SER A 87 -5.76 -0.45 -15.47
N LEU A 88 -6.75 0.17 -16.13
CA LEU A 88 -6.53 0.97 -17.34
C LEU A 88 -5.71 2.23 -17.05
N VAL A 89 -5.98 2.90 -15.92
CA VAL A 89 -5.21 4.06 -15.47
C VAL A 89 -3.80 3.63 -15.01
N LEU A 90 -3.67 2.51 -14.30
CA LEU A 90 -2.37 1.97 -13.91
C LEU A 90 -1.47 1.64 -15.12
N SER A 91 -2.07 1.10 -16.19
CA SER A 91 -1.36 0.85 -17.44
C SER A 91 -1.01 2.16 -18.17
N SER A 92 -2.01 3.00 -18.46
CA SER A 92 -1.83 4.20 -19.30
C SER A 92 -1.00 5.30 -18.64
N GLN A 93 -1.31 5.65 -17.38
CA GLN A 93 -0.62 6.74 -16.69
C GLN A 93 0.71 6.28 -16.11
N PHE A 94 0.78 5.07 -15.56
CA PHE A 94 1.96 4.61 -14.82
C PHE A 94 2.83 3.61 -15.60
N GLY A 95 2.39 3.11 -16.75
CA GLY A 95 3.15 2.15 -17.55
C GLY A 95 3.21 0.76 -16.93
N MET A 96 2.25 0.41 -16.06
CA MET A 96 2.25 -0.90 -15.41
C MET A 96 1.88 -2.02 -16.38
N LYS A 97 2.70 -3.06 -16.44
CA LYS A 97 2.40 -4.29 -17.19
C LYS A 97 1.29 -5.08 -16.50
N ARG A 98 0.51 -5.86 -17.25
CA ARG A 98 -0.62 -6.67 -16.71
C ARG A 98 -0.26 -7.49 -15.46
N GLY A 99 0.86 -8.20 -15.49
CA GLY A 99 1.33 -8.99 -14.34
C GLY A 99 1.74 -8.12 -13.14
N HIS A 100 2.30 -6.94 -13.40
CA HIS A 100 2.65 -6.00 -12.35
C HIS A 100 1.41 -5.37 -11.72
N ILE A 101 0.38 -5.07 -12.51
CA ILE A 101 -0.93 -4.62 -12.01
C ILE A 101 -1.55 -5.67 -11.10
N ALA A 102 -1.54 -6.94 -11.52
CA ALA A 102 -2.06 -8.04 -10.70
C ALA A 102 -1.34 -8.10 -9.35
N ARG A 103 0.00 -8.05 -9.34
CA ARG A 103 0.78 -7.98 -8.09
C ARG A 103 0.56 -6.71 -7.30
N PHE A 104 0.35 -5.56 -7.95
CA PHE A 104 0.12 -4.29 -7.27
C PHE A 104 -1.24 -4.24 -6.58
N LEU A 105 -2.27 -4.86 -7.15
CA LEU A 105 -3.63 -4.85 -6.60
C LEU A 105 -3.93 -6.05 -5.68
N ASP A 106 -3.05 -7.03 -5.63
CA ASP A 106 -3.24 -8.24 -4.83
C ASP A 106 -3.21 -7.94 -3.32
N ARG A 107 -4.36 -8.05 -2.65
CA ARG A 107 -4.48 -7.78 -1.21
C ARG A 107 -4.16 -8.99 -0.33
N THR A 108 -3.85 -10.14 -0.92
CA THR A 108 -3.63 -11.39 -0.17
C THR A 108 -2.28 -11.45 0.54
N ASN A 109 -1.33 -10.60 0.13
CA ASN A 109 -0.04 -10.46 0.79
C ASN A 109 -0.06 -9.25 1.75
N PRO A 110 -0.15 -9.46 3.08
CA PRO A 110 -0.18 -8.36 4.05
C PRO A 110 1.14 -7.59 3.95
N CYS A 111 1.05 -6.32 3.57
CA CYS A 111 2.19 -5.41 3.72
C CYS A 111 2.37 -5.18 5.23
N GLY A 112 3.59 -5.26 5.75
CA GLY A 112 3.87 -4.96 7.16
C GLY A 112 3.51 -3.53 7.59
N PHE A 113 3.22 -2.64 6.64
CA PHE A 113 2.53 -1.38 6.90
C PHE A 113 1.05 -1.65 7.20
N LEU A 114 0.75 -1.75 8.49
CA LEU A 114 -0.61 -1.52 8.99
C LEU A 114 -0.98 -0.08 8.61
N MET A 115 -1.61 0.10 7.45
CA MET A 115 -2.25 1.37 7.15
C MET A 115 -3.21 1.67 8.30
N PRO A 116 -3.20 2.90 8.86
CA PRO A 116 -4.24 3.33 9.78
C PRO A 116 -5.60 3.06 9.12
N PRO A 117 -6.61 2.59 9.87
CA PRO A 117 -7.91 2.25 9.31
C PRO A 117 -8.64 3.52 8.87
N SER A 118 -8.31 4.04 7.70
CA SER A 118 -9.12 5.05 7.02
C SER A 118 -10.30 4.33 6.38
N HIS A 119 -11.37 4.25 7.18
CA HIS A 119 -12.73 3.84 6.85
C HIS A 119 -12.91 2.34 6.58
N ALA A 120 -13.37 1.64 7.61
CA ALA A 120 -14.06 0.37 7.51
C ALA A 120 -15.20 0.46 6.48
N LEU A 121 -14.97 -0.06 5.27
CA LEU A 121 -16.08 -0.43 4.41
C LEU A 121 -16.69 -1.71 4.99
N SER A 122 -17.77 -1.47 5.75
CA SER A 122 -18.69 -2.44 6.32
C SER A 122 -18.75 -3.73 5.50
N ALA A 123 -18.42 -4.84 6.17
CA ALA A 123 -18.61 -6.18 5.63
C ALA A 123 -20.04 -6.30 5.09
N ARG A 124 -20.17 -6.48 3.77
CA ARG A 124 -21.44 -6.78 3.13
C ARG A 124 -21.93 -8.10 3.70
N LYS A 125 -22.81 -8.03 4.71
CA LYS A 125 -23.57 -9.16 5.24
C LYS A 125 -24.21 -9.87 4.05
N ARG A 126 -23.85 -11.14 3.84
CA ARG A 126 -24.68 -12.04 3.02
C ARG A 126 -26.00 -12.18 3.76
N ILE A 127 -27.02 -11.51 3.23
CA ILE A 127 -28.41 -11.74 3.60
C ILE A 127 -28.76 -13.12 3.04
N ILE A 128 -28.79 -14.13 3.90
CA ILE A 128 -29.50 -15.37 3.61
C ILE A 128 -30.96 -15.05 3.94
N THR A 129 -31.78 -14.87 2.91
CA THR A 129 -33.22 -14.67 3.07
C THR A 129 -33.88 -16.00 3.41
N PRO A 130 -34.70 -16.10 4.47
CA PRO A 130 -35.56 -17.23 4.71
C PRO A 130 -36.86 -17.07 3.90
N SER A 131 -37.17 -18.03 3.03
CA SER A 131 -38.50 -18.13 2.41
C SER A 131 -39.28 -19.27 3.07
N THR A 132 -40.12 -18.88 4.03
CA THR A 132 -41.20 -19.66 4.64
C THR A 132 -42.36 -19.79 3.65
N VAL A 133 -42.92 -21.00 3.47
CA VAL A 133 -44.38 -21.20 3.40
C VAL A 133 -44.74 -22.65 3.74
N LYS A 134 -45.49 -22.80 4.83
CA LYS A 134 -46.29 -23.99 5.22
C LYS A 134 -47.58 -24.02 4.42
N VAL A 135 -47.93 -25.15 3.80
CA VAL A 135 -49.27 -25.59 3.32
C VAL A 135 -49.13 -27.12 3.15
N LEU A 136 -49.95 -28.07 3.59
CA LEU A 136 -51.29 -28.17 4.18
C LEU A 136 -51.41 -29.54 4.90
N MET A 137 -52.39 -29.66 5.79
CA MET A 137 -52.82 -30.86 6.49
C MET A 137 -53.44 -31.97 5.61
N GLU A 138 -53.32 -33.21 6.11
CA GLU A 138 -54.31 -34.33 6.15
C GLU A 138 -54.75 -35.14 4.90
N LYS A 139 -54.91 -36.46 5.16
CA LYS A 139 -55.69 -37.54 4.47
C LYS A 139 -55.08 -38.27 3.26
N MET A 140 -54.65 -39.52 3.47
CA MET A 140 -55.47 -40.75 3.37
C MET A 140 -54.81 -41.90 4.12
#